data_AF-A0A933HL26-F1
#
_entry.id   AF-A0A933HL26-F1
#
_cell.length_a   1.000
_cell.length_b   1.000
_cell.length_c   1.000
_cell.angle_alpha   90.00
_cell.angle_beta   90.00
_cell.angle_gamma   90.00
#
_symmetry.space_group_name_H-M   'P 1'
#
loop_
_entity.id
_entity.type
_entity.pdbx_description
1 polymer ?
#
loop_
_entity_poly.entity_id
_entity_poly.type
_entity_poly.pdbx_seq_one_letter_code
_entity_poly.pdbx_strand_id
1 'polypeptide(L)' 'MGCAGAATLKDLRTKTRLRRITNAGLIESHPHDVTITREAPNYQTRMG' A
#
# COMPACT_ATOMS: atom_id res chain seq x y z
N MET A 1 -10.54 -6.87 0.71
CA MET A 1 -10.88 -6.67 -0.71
C MET A 1 -11.78 -5.45 -0.98
N GLY A 2 -12.25 -4.71 0.03
CA GLY A 2 -13.21 -3.61 -0.14
C GLY A 2 -12.82 -2.54 -1.17
N CYS A 3 -11.58 -1.99 -1.10
CA CYS A 3 -11.11 -1.02 -2.10
C CYS A 3 -10.99 -1.60 -3.52
N ALA A 4 -10.85 -2.91 -3.63
CA ALA A 4 -10.76 -3.62 -4.91
C ALA A 4 -12.14 -4.18 -5.36
N GLY A 5 -13.21 -3.95 -4.59
CA GLY A 5 -14.56 -4.43 -4.88
C GLY A 5 -14.70 -5.96 -4.94
N ALA A 6 -13.79 -6.73 -4.34
CA ALA A 6 -13.84 -8.19 -4.38
C ALA A 6 -14.53 -8.77 -3.12
N ALA A 7 -15.43 -9.73 -3.30
CA ALA A 7 -16.17 -10.36 -2.19
C ALA A 7 -15.48 -11.64 -1.69
N THR A 8 -14.73 -12.33 -2.57
CA THR A 8 -14.01 -13.56 -2.25
C THR A 8 -12.56 -13.53 -2.74
N LEU A 9 -11.68 -14.34 -2.14
CA LEU A 9 -10.27 -14.43 -2.55
C LEU A 9 -10.12 -14.81 -4.04
N LYS A 10 -11.06 -15.61 -4.56
CA LYS A 10 -11.12 -15.94 -6.00
C LYS A 10 -11.35 -14.69 -6.85
N ASP A 11 -12.28 -13.81 -6.44
CA ASP A 11 -12.53 -12.55 -7.12
C ASP A 11 -11.31 -11.63 -7.09
N LEU A 12 -10.62 -11.52 -5.94
CA LEU A 12 -9.38 -10.75 -5.84
C LEU A 12 -8.34 -11.21 -6.86
N ARG A 13 -8.14 -12.52 -6.98
CA ARG A 13 -7.12 -13.12 -7.85
C ARG A 13 -7.45 -13.03 -9.34
N THR A 14 -8.73 -12.94 -9.71
CA THR A 14 -9.15 -13.10 -11.12
C THR A 14 -9.81 -11.86 -11.73
N LYS A 15 -10.35 -10.96 -10.92
CA LYS A 15 -11.15 -9.81 -11.39
C LYS A 15 -10.50 -8.45 -11.14
N THR A 16 -9.46 -8.39 -10.31
CA THR A 16 -8.81 -7.12 -9.95
C THR A 16 -7.70 -6.77 -10.92
N ARG A 17 -7.27 -5.50 -10.88
CA ARG A 17 -6.25 -4.97 -11.77
C ARG A 17 -5.09 -4.42 -10.95
N LEU A 18 -3.89 -4.80 -11.35
CA LEU A 18 -2.67 -4.17 -10.86
C LEU A 18 -2.15 -3.17 -11.89
N ARG A 19 -1.60 -2.07 -11.40
CA ARG A 19 -0.91 -1.07 -12.22
C ARG A 19 0.55 -1.05 -11.82
N ARG A 20 1.43 -0.91 -12.81
CA ARG A 20 2.85 -0.65 -12.56
C ARG A 20 3.01 0.80 -12.10
N ILE A 21 3.87 1.02 -11.12
CA ILE A 21 4.23 2.34 -10.62
C ILE A 21 5.72 2.61 -10.89
N THR A 22 6.09 3.89 -10.86
CA THR A 22 7.49 4.33 -10.97
C THR A 22 8.16 4.30 -9.60
N ASN A 23 9.48 4.46 -9.56
CA ASN A 23 10.20 4.64 -8.29
C ASN A 23 9.75 5.90 -7.52
N ALA A 24 9.44 6.98 -8.24
CA ALA A 24 8.87 8.19 -7.64
C ALA A 24 7.50 7.89 -6.99
N GLY A 25 6.63 7.15 -7.68
CA GLY A 25 5.34 6.72 -7.12
C GLY A 25 5.47 5.80 -5.91
N LEU A 26 6.58 5.04 -5.80
CA LEU A 26 6.87 4.24 -4.62
C LEU A 26 7.14 5.14 -3.40
N ILE A 27 8.00 6.15 -3.55
CA ILE A 27 8.30 7.13 -2.49
C ILE A 27 7.03 7.87 -2.09
N GLU A 28 6.25 8.33 -3.07
CA GLU A 28 4.96 9.00 -2.87
C GLU A 28 3.95 8.14 -2.10
N SER A 29 3.93 6.82 -2.34
CA SER A 29 2.99 5.91 -1.67
C SER A 29 3.29 5.69 -0.18
N HIS A 30 4.51 5.99 0.28
CA HIS A 30 4.90 5.90 1.69
C HIS A 30 4.74 7.29 2.35
N PRO A 31 4.55 7.40 3.68
CA PRO A 31 4.67 8.68 4.37
C PRO A 31 6.00 9.35 4.02
N HIS A 32 5.91 10.56 3.48
CA HIS A 32 7.03 11.41 3.08
C HIS A 32 6.76 12.83 3.59
N ASP A 33 7.84 13.60 3.78
CA ASP A 33 7.81 15.00 4.23
C ASP A 33 7.08 15.25 5.57
N VAL A 34 7.08 14.24 6.45
CA VAL A 34 6.48 14.31 7.79
C VAL A 34 7.40 13.66 8.83
N THR A 35 7.33 14.15 10.06
CA THR A 35 7.96 13.50 11.22
C THR A 35 6.97 12.54 11.87
N ILE A 36 7.31 11.26 11.95
CA ILE A 36 6.52 10.26 12.68
C ILE A 36 6.74 10.49 14.18
N THR A 37 5.72 10.98 14.87
CA THR A 37 5.78 11.28 16.31
C THR A 37 5.31 10.13 17.20
N ARG A 38 4.65 9.12 16.61
CA ARG A 38 4.17 7.93 17.29
C ARG A 38 4.22 6.74 16.36
N GLU A 39 4.63 5.60 16.91
CA GLU A 39 4.70 4.34 16.16
C GLU A 39 3.32 3.83 15.77
N ALA A 40 3.20 3.37 14.53
CA ALA A 40 2.01 2.71 14.02
C ALA A 40 2.16 1.18 14.16
N PRO A 41 1.13 0.47 14.66
CA PRO A 41 1.21 -0.98 14.87
C PRO A 41 1.31 -1.79 13.57
N ASN A 42 1.00 -1.17 12.42
CA ASN A 42 0.97 -1.79 11.09
C ASN A 42 1.90 -1.12 10.08
N TYR A 43 2.72 -0.15 10.50
CA TYR A 43 3.62 0.58 9.61
C TYR A 43 4.95 0.84 10.30
N GLN A 44 5.97 0.09 9.89
CA GLN A 44 7.34 0.19 10.40
C GLN A 44 8.25 0.61 9.26
N THR A 45 8.89 1.78 9.39
CA THR A 45 10.00 2.15 8.52
C THR A 45 11.21 1.31 8.91
N ARG A 46 11.39 0.15 8.25
CA ARG A 46 12.69 -0.55 8.27
C ARG A 46 13.69 0.29 7.48
N MET A 47 14.20 1.34 8.10
CA MET A 47 15.44 1.99 7.70
C MET A 47 16.56 1.15 8.34
N GLY A 48 17.19 0.31 7.52
CA GLY A 48 18.51 -0.24 7.81
C GLY A 48 19.56 0.69 7.25
#